data_AF-A0A7S0I3W4-F1
#
_entry.id   AF-A0A7S0I3W4-F1
#
_cell.length_a   1.000
_cell.length_b   1.000
_cell.length_c   1.000
_cell.angle_alpha   90.00
_cell.angle_beta   90.00
_cell.angle_gamma   90.00
#
_symmetry.space_group_name_H-M   'P 1'
#
loop_
_entity.id
_entity.type
_entity.pdbx_description
1 polymer ?
#
loop_
_entity_poly.entity_id
_entity_poly.type
_entity_poly.pdbx_seq_one_letter_code
_entity_poly.pdbx_strand_id
1 'polypeptide(L)'
;ADFSVIGDGLALAMNAGRSSRRLARVPGLSADLHAAVRQSGLAKCSDLLTLTTLELVDRLDLYLEEVEDVLEAVAAAVAPQPRTALQLLQSKAAGPRPLRTGLPALDAHLGGGLRAGGVTEVVGPAGMGKTQLCLALAARALVDGSGSAARVLYVDNERSFQPARLVQLLRMLVSHGAPAVDPEELAARVCVVQPASWEEYEHCL
;
A
#
# COMPACT_ATOMS: atom_id res chain seq x y z
N ALA A 1 -22.10 13.38 -22.30
CA ALA A 1 -21.01 12.66 -23.00
C ALA A 1 -20.61 11.53 -22.08
N ASP A 2 -21.13 10.34 -22.40
CA ASP A 2 -20.86 9.12 -21.66
C ASP A 2 -19.38 8.80 -21.73
N PHE A 3 -18.72 8.77 -20.58
CA PHE A 3 -17.39 8.21 -20.46
C PHE A 3 -17.55 6.75 -20.02
N SER A 4 -17.68 5.86 -21.01
CA SER A 4 -17.41 4.44 -20.80
C SER A 4 -15.90 4.27 -20.60
N VAL A 5 -15.49 4.04 -19.36
CA VAL A 5 -14.13 3.60 -19.05
C VAL A 5 -14.07 2.11 -19.37
N ILE A 6 -13.63 1.78 -20.58
CA ILE A 6 -13.23 0.41 -20.94
C ILE A 6 -11.80 0.22 -20.43
N GLY A 7 -11.62 -0.71 -19.49
CA GLY A 7 -10.31 -1.13 -19.02
C GLY A 7 -10.40 -1.98 -17.76
N ASP A 8 -10.05 -3.27 -17.88
CA ASP A 8 -9.93 -4.29 -16.83
C ASP A 8 -8.83 -3.96 -15.79
N GLY A 9 -9.02 -2.86 -15.07
CA GLY A 9 -8.06 -2.36 -14.11
C GLY A 9 -8.70 -1.29 -13.24
N LEU A 10 -9.75 -1.67 -12.50
CA LEU A 10 -10.51 -0.80 -11.61
C LEU A 10 -9.76 -0.50 -10.30
N ALA A 11 -8.47 -0.17 -10.38
CA ALA A 11 -7.71 0.39 -9.27
C ALA A 11 -7.97 1.90 -9.19
N LEU A 12 -9.22 2.28 -8.94
CA LEU A 12 -9.55 3.63 -8.51
C LEU A 12 -8.79 3.91 -7.21
N ALA A 13 -8.21 5.10 -7.06
CA ALA A 13 -7.60 5.54 -5.81
C ALA A 13 -8.67 5.64 -4.71
N MET A 14 -8.98 4.50 -4.10
CA MET A 14 -9.96 4.38 -3.05
C MET A 14 -9.37 4.91 -1.76
N ASN A 15 -10.15 5.71 -1.04
CA ASN A 15 -9.76 6.16 0.29
C ASN A 15 -9.66 4.92 1.21
N ALA A 16 -8.53 4.73 1.90
CA ALA A 16 -8.22 3.49 2.64
C ALA A 16 -9.31 3.07 3.66
N GLY A 17 -10.07 4.05 4.19
CA GLY A 17 -11.20 3.77 5.10
C GLY A 17 -12.48 3.26 4.41
N ARG A 18 -12.66 3.51 3.10
CA ARG A 18 -13.81 3.03 2.31
C ARG A 18 -13.58 1.66 1.69
N SER A 19 -12.35 1.38 1.24
CA SER A 19 -11.97 0.05 0.72
C SER A 19 -11.98 -1.02 1.82
N SER A 20 -11.69 -0.65 3.07
CA SER A 20 -11.79 -1.53 4.24
C SER A 20 -13.22 -1.83 4.71
N ARG A 21 -14.25 -1.31 4.02
CA ARG A 21 -15.66 -1.55 4.38
C ARG A 21 -15.99 -3.02 4.22
N ARG A 22 -16.64 -3.59 5.24
CA ARG A 22 -17.06 -5.00 5.22
C ARG A 22 -18.14 -5.23 4.16
N LEU A 23 -17.98 -6.29 3.38
CA LEU A 23 -18.92 -6.67 2.32
C LEU A 23 -20.34 -6.94 2.84
N ALA A 24 -20.45 -7.52 4.03
CA ALA A 24 -21.73 -7.75 4.72
C ALA A 24 -22.52 -6.47 5.06
N ARG A 25 -21.98 -5.27 4.78
CA ARG A 25 -22.65 -3.97 5.01
C ARG A 25 -22.91 -3.20 3.71
N VAL A 26 -22.71 -3.83 2.56
CA VAL A 26 -23.02 -3.25 1.25
C VAL A 26 -24.53 -3.39 1.01
N PRO A 27 -25.28 -2.30 0.85
CA PRO A 27 -26.71 -2.37 0.54
C PRO A 27 -26.90 -2.83 -0.91
N GLY A 28 -28.02 -3.52 -1.18
CA GLY A 28 -28.41 -3.91 -2.54
C GLY A 28 -28.02 -5.34 -2.94
N LEU A 29 -27.25 -6.06 -2.12
CA LEU A 29 -26.95 -7.47 -2.35
C LEU A 29 -28.09 -8.37 -1.83
N SER A 30 -28.41 -9.43 -2.57
CA SER A 30 -29.35 -10.46 -2.14
C SER A 30 -28.79 -11.27 -0.96
N ALA A 31 -29.66 -12.00 -0.26
CA ALA A 31 -29.23 -12.87 0.85
C ALA A 31 -28.28 -13.97 0.38
N ASP A 32 -28.49 -14.49 -0.83
CA ASP A 32 -27.69 -15.56 -1.42
C ASP A 32 -26.30 -15.05 -1.82
N LEU A 33 -26.21 -13.84 -2.40
CA LEU A 33 -24.93 -13.19 -2.72
C LEU A 33 -24.12 -12.86 -1.45
N HIS A 34 -24.80 -12.44 -0.38
CA HIS A 34 -24.14 -12.26 0.92
C HIS A 34 -23.61 -13.59 1.50
N ALA A 35 -24.30 -14.70 1.28
CA ALA A 35 -23.86 -16.01 1.72
C ALA A 35 -22.64 -16.49 0.92
N ALA A 36 -22.66 -16.37 -0.41
CA ALA A 36 -21.55 -16.73 -1.30
C ALA A 36 -20.27 -15.96 -0.94
N VAL A 37 -20.37 -14.64 -0.80
CA VAL A 37 -19.23 -13.80 -0.39
C VAL A 37 -18.68 -14.23 0.99
N ARG A 38 -19.56 -14.54 1.94
CA ARG A 38 -19.14 -14.98 3.28
C ARG A 38 -18.44 -16.34 3.27
N GLN A 39 -18.85 -17.25 2.39
CA GLN A 39 -18.23 -18.57 2.24
C GLN A 39 -16.87 -18.50 1.53
N SER A 40 -16.68 -17.56 0.60
CA SER A 40 -15.42 -17.37 -0.15
C SER A 40 -14.23 -16.83 0.66
N GLY A 41 -14.47 -16.41 1.91
CA GLY A 41 -13.45 -15.79 2.77
C GLY A 41 -13.14 -14.33 2.45
N LEU A 42 -13.82 -13.73 1.47
CA LEU A 42 -13.69 -12.32 1.12
C LEU A 42 -14.46 -11.45 2.12
N ALA A 43 -13.75 -10.60 2.85
CA ALA A 43 -14.32 -9.88 3.99
C ALA A 43 -14.56 -8.40 3.71
N LYS A 44 -13.74 -7.79 2.86
CA LYS A 44 -13.72 -6.36 2.56
C LYS A 44 -13.99 -6.11 1.09
N CYS A 45 -14.53 -4.94 0.79
CA CYS A 45 -14.79 -4.51 -0.58
C CYS A 45 -13.50 -4.50 -1.43
N SER A 46 -12.34 -4.17 -0.83
CA SER A 46 -11.04 -4.28 -1.50
C SER A 46 -10.75 -5.68 -2.04
N ASP A 47 -11.18 -6.73 -1.33
CA ASP A 47 -10.82 -8.11 -1.66
C ASP A 47 -11.49 -8.57 -2.95
N LEU A 48 -12.66 -8.00 -3.29
CA LEU A 48 -13.32 -8.21 -4.58
C LEU A 48 -12.69 -7.35 -5.69
N LEU A 49 -12.43 -6.07 -5.39
CA LEU A 49 -11.99 -5.09 -6.41
C LEU A 49 -10.56 -5.32 -6.91
N THR A 50 -9.79 -6.18 -6.24
CA THR A 50 -8.45 -6.60 -6.69
C THR A 50 -8.47 -7.84 -7.58
N LEU A 51 -9.61 -8.51 -7.71
CA LEU A 51 -9.77 -9.70 -8.53
C LEU A 51 -10.42 -9.33 -9.86
N THR A 52 -10.08 -10.07 -10.90
CA THR A 52 -10.76 -9.99 -12.19
C THR A 52 -12.16 -10.60 -12.09
N THR A 53 -13.06 -10.20 -12.99
CA THR A 53 -14.44 -10.70 -13.01
C THR A 53 -14.50 -12.22 -13.14
N LEU A 54 -13.61 -12.83 -13.94
CA LEU A 54 -13.55 -14.29 -14.11
C LEU A 54 -13.06 -15.03 -12.86
N GLU A 55 -12.09 -14.47 -12.14
CA GLU A 55 -11.66 -15.02 -10.84
C GLU A 55 -12.78 -14.94 -9.80
N LEU A 56 -13.62 -13.91 -9.86
CA LEU A 56 -14.78 -13.78 -8.99
C LEU A 56 -15.88 -14.79 -9.31
N VAL A 57 -16.15 -15.03 -10.59
CA VAL A 57 -17.08 -16.09 -11.03
C VAL A 57 -16.66 -17.44 -10.45
N ASP A 58 -15.39 -17.81 -10.61
CA ASP A 58 -14.85 -19.08 -10.09
C ASP A 58 -14.87 -19.15 -8.56
N ARG A 59 -14.47 -18.06 -7.90
CA ARG A 59 -14.28 -18.04 -6.44
C ARG A 59 -15.59 -17.90 -5.65
N LEU A 60 -16.59 -17.23 -6.22
CA LEU A 60 -17.89 -17.04 -5.60
C LEU A 60 -18.91 -18.11 -6.00
N ASP A 61 -18.60 -18.92 -7.02
CA ASP A 61 -19.52 -19.89 -7.63
C ASP A 61 -20.83 -19.22 -8.08
N LEU A 62 -20.67 -18.11 -8.82
CA LEU A 62 -21.76 -17.26 -9.30
C LEU A 62 -21.69 -17.09 -10.82
N TYR A 63 -22.83 -16.79 -11.45
CA TYR A 63 -22.86 -16.41 -12.86
C TYR A 63 -22.26 -15.01 -13.07
N LEU A 64 -21.80 -14.76 -14.30
CA LEU A 64 -21.17 -13.47 -14.65
C LEU A 64 -22.07 -12.26 -14.35
N GLU A 65 -23.36 -12.36 -14.66
CA GLU A 65 -24.37 -11.32 -14.39
C GLU A 65 -24.49 -11.02 -12.89
N GLU A 66 -24.48 -12.07 -12.06
CA GLU A 66 -24.53 -11.92 -10.59
C GLU A 66 -23.25 -11.28 -10.05
N VAL A 67 -22.09 -11.59 -10.63
CA VAL A 67 -20.82 -10.95 -10.26
C VAL A 67 -20.80 -9.48 -10.65
N GLU A 68 -21.35 -9.12 -11.81
CA GLU A 68 -21.50 -7.73 -12.25
C GLU A 68 -22.38 -6.92 -11.29
N ASP A 69 -23.53 -7.48 -10.88
CA ASP A 69 -24.42 -6.88 -9.88
C ASP A 69 -23.69 -6.65 -8.54
N VAL A 70 -22.89 -7.62 -8.10
CA VAL A 70 -22.08 -7.50 -6.87
C VAL A 70 -21.06 -6.38 -7.01
N LEU A 71 -20.34 -6.33 -8.13
CA LEU A 71 -19.31 -5.32 -8.38
C LEU A 71 -19.92 -3.92 -8.46
N GLU A 72 -21.09 -3.74 -9.08
CA GLU A 72 -21.79 -2.46 -9.15
C GLU A 72 -22.23 -1.99 -7.76
N ALA A 73 -22.87 -2.86 -6.97
CA ALA A 73 -23.30 -2.54 -5.61
C ALA A 73 -22.12 -2.18 -4.70
N VAL A 74 -21.03 -2.93 -4.81
CA VAL A 74 -19.79 -2.67 -4.06
C VAL A 74 -19.20 -1.34 -4.51
N ALA A 75 -19.03 -1.10 -5.80
CA ALA A 75 -18.50 0.13 -6.37
C ALA A 75 -19.31 1.35 -5.89
N ALA A 76 -20.63 1.30 -5.98
CA ALA A 76 -21.52 2.37 -5.50
C ALA A 76 -21.34 2.64 -3.99
N ALA A 77 -21.10 1.61 -3.18
CA ALA A 77 -20.92 1.73 -1.75
C ALA A 77 -19.55 2.30 -1.32
N VAL A 78 -18.53 2.23 -2.17
CA VAL A 78 -17.14 2.58 -1.82
C VAL A 78 -16.54 3.70 -2.66
N ALA A 79 -17.08 3.97 -3.84
CA ALA A 79 -16.55 4.95 -4.77
C ALA A 79 -16.42 6.32 -4.10
N PRO A 80 -15.30 7.04 -4.30
CA PRO A 80 -15.18 8.42 -3.88
C PRO A 80 -16.18 9.28 -4.66
N GLN A 81 -16.70 10.33 -4.03
CA GLN A 81 -17.51 11.31 -4.76
C GLN A 81 -16.64 12.03 -5.79
N PRO A 82 -17.13 12.25 -7.02
CA PRO A 82 -16.39 13.00 -8.03
C PRO A 82 -16.10 14.42 -7.53
N ARG A 83 -14.89 14.90 -7.79
CA ARG A 83 -14.44 16.25 -7.41
C ARG A 83 -13.85 16.94 -8.63
N THR A 84 -14.07 18.24 -8.74
CA THR A 84 -13.43 19.06 -9.77
C THR A 84 -11.94 19.25 -9.45
N ALA A 85 -11.13 19.56 -10.47
CA ALA A 85 -9.72 19.88 -10.28
C ALA A 85 -9.50 21.05 -9.30
N LEU A 86 -10.40 22.06 -9.33
CA LEU A 86 -10.35 23.20 -8.42
C LEU A 86 -10.59 22.77 -6.96
N GLN A 87 -11.58 21.90 -6.72
CA GLN A 87 -11.84 21.35 -5.39
C GLN A 87 -10.65 20.56 -4.86
N LEU A 88 -9.98 19.77 -5.71
CA LEU A 88 -8.77 19.03 -5.33
C LEU A 88 -7.61 19.96 -4.96
N LEU A 89 -7.41 21.03 -5.74
CA LEU A 89 -6.37 22.03 -5.49
C LEU A 89 -6.60 22.79 -4.18
N GLN A 90 -7.86 23.14 -3.89
CA GLN A 90 -8.28 23.81 -2.66
C GLN A 90 -8.26 22.87 -1.45
N SER A 91 -8.55 21.59 -1.64
CA SER A 91 -8.48 20.55 -0.61
C SER A 91 -7.06 20.10 -0.30
N LYS A 92 -6.06 21.00 -0.36
CA LYS A 92 -4.61 20.74 -0.17
C LYS A 92 -4.23 20.14 1.20
N ALA A 93 -5.19 19.66 1.98
CA ALA A 93 -5.05 19.17 3.32
C ALA A 93 -5.44 17.68 3.43
N ALA A 94 -4.62 16.96 4.21
CA ALA A 94 -4.83 15.62 4.78
C ALA A 94 -4.26 14.40 4.05
N GLY A 95 -3.39 14.56 3.05
CA GLY A 95 -2.52 13.46 2.63
C GLY A 95 -1.50 13.10 3.72
N PRO A 96 -1.04 11.84 3.82
CA PRO A 96 0.06 11.49 4.72
C PRO A 96 1.29 12.34 4.40
N ARG A 97 2.04 12.73 5.44
CA ARG A 97 3.26 13.52 5.27
C ARG A 97 4.27 12.70 4.43
N PRO A 98 4.99 13.32 3.49
CA PRO A 98 6.05 12.64 2.77
C PRO A 98 7.12 12.09 3.71
N LEU A 99 7.66 10.91 3.39
CA LEU A 99 8.82 10.34 4.08
C LEU A 99 10.07 11.09 3.63
N ARG A 100 10.70 11.83 4.55
CA ARG A 100 11.96 12.52 4.26
C ARG A 100 13.09 11.51 4.07
N THR A 101 13.95 11.75 3.09
CA THR A 101 15.13 10.94 2.81
C THR A 101 16.26 11.17 3.81
N GLY A 102 16.24 12.32 4.50
CA GLY A 102 17.35 12.76 5.36
C GLY A 102 18.46 13.48 4.59
N LEU A 103 18.32 13.64 3.27
CA LEU A 103 19.20 14.42 2.42
C LEU A 103 18.50 15.73 2.05
N PRO A 104 18.85 16.89 2.66
CA PRO A 104 18.09 18.13 2.50
C PRO A 104 17.91 18.58 1.04
N ALA A 105 18.95 18.42 0.22
CA ALA A 105 18.88 18.76 -1.19
C ALA A 105 17.90 17.87 -1.95
N LEU A 106 17.91 16.56 -1.70
CA LEU A 106 17.00 15.60 -2.34
C LEU A 106 15.55 15.82 -1.88
N ASP A 107 15.35 16.03 -0.58
CA ASP A 107 14.03 16.33 -0.02
C ASP A 107 13.43 17.59 -0.65
N ALA A 108 14.24 18.64 -0.88
CA ALA A 108 13.79 19.84 -1.56
C ALA A 108 13.35 19.55 -3.01
N HIS A 109 14.14 18.79 -3.76
CA HIS A 109 13.80 18.41 -5.15
C HIS A 109 12.55 17.53 -5.24
N LEU A 110 12.31 16.67 -4.25
CA LEU A 110 11.11 15.82 -4.16
C LEU A 110 9.88 16.56 -3.62
N GLY A 111 10.02 17.84 -3.23
CA GLY A 111 8.93 18.61 -2.64
C GLY A 111 8.56 18.14 -1.23
N GLY A 112 9.55 17.78 -0.43
CA GLY A 112 9.44 17.42 0.99
C GLY A 112 9.78 15.97 1.33
N GLY A 113 10.09 15.13 0.35
CA GLY A 113 10.41 13.71 0.52
C GLY A 113 9.56 12.79 -0.38
N LEU A 114 9.61 11.49 -0.13
CA LEU A 114 8.87 10.46 -0.87
C LEU A 114 7.39 10.49 -0.50
N ARG A 115 6.51 10.61 -1.49
CA ARG A 115 5.06 10.67 -1.28
C ARG A 115 4.45 9.27 -1.18
N ALA A 116 3.47 9.10 -0.29
CA ALA A 116 2.66 7.89 -0.27
C ALA A 116 1.70 7.86 -1.47
N GLY A 117 1.21 6.65 -1.81
CA GLY A 117 0.26 6.45 -2.91
C GLY A 117 0.88 6.43 -4.31
N GLY A 118 2.21 6.36 -4.39
CA GLY A 118 2.93 6.20 -5.66
C GLY A 118 4.16 5.30 -5.49
N VAL A 119 4.73 4.89 -6.62
CA VAL A 119 5.98 4.10 -6.69
C VAL A 119 7.14 5.04 -6.99
N THR A 120 8.26 4.89 -6.26
CA THR A 120 9.50 5.62 -6.54
C THR A 120 10.58 4.63 -6.93
N GLU A 121 11.22 4.88 -8.07
CA GLU A 121 12.34 4.08 -8.57
C GLU A 121 13.68 4.80 -8.36
N VAL A 122 14.70 4.07 -7.89
CA VAL A 122 16.06 4.58 -7.72
C VAL A 122 17.01 3.77 -8.61
N VAL A 123 17.58 4.40 -9.62
CA VAL A 123 18.36 3.74 -10.68
C VAL A 123 19.82 4.19 -10.68
N GLY A 124 20.71 3.24 -11.02
CA GLY A 124 22.06 3.52 -11.52
C GLY A 124 23.06 2.39 -11.22
N PRO A 125 24.38 2.63 -11.35
CA PRO A 125 25.41 1.59 -11.28
C PRO A 125 25.53 0.88 -9.91
N ALA A 126 26.10 -0.33 -9.93
CA ALA A 126 26.45 -1.05 -8.70
C ALA A 126 27.39 -0.20 -7.82
N GLY A 127 27.23 -0.29 -6.50
CA GLY A 127 28.06 0.45 -5.54
C GLY A 127 27.72 1.93 -5.33
N MET A 128 26.80 2.52 -6.10
CA MET A 128 26.41 3.94 -5.93
C MET A 128 25.60 4.25 -4.65
N GLY A 129 25.28 3.24 -3.85
CA GLY A 129 24.55 3.40 -2.58
C GLY A 129 23.04 3.15 -2.63
N LYS A 130 22.48 2.55 -3.68
CA LYS A 130 21.02 2.24 -3.76
C LYS A 130 20.52 1.45 -2.53
N THR A 131 21.17 0.33 -2.21
CA THR A 131 20.84 -0.49 -1.03
C THR A 131 20.99 0.30 0.27
N GLN A 132 22.00 1.17 0.38
CA GLN A 132 22.18 2.03 1.55
C GLN A 132 21.07 3.07 1.68
N LEU A 133 20.59 3.64 0.57
CA LEU A 133 19.45 4.54 0.56
C LEU A 133 18.18 3.80 1.00
N CYS A 134 17.92 2.59 0.50
CA CYS A 134 16.77 1.78 0.94
C CYS A 134 16.81 1.49 2.44
N LEU A 135 17.96 1.09 2.99
CA LEU A 135 18.14 0.87 4.44
C LEU A 135 17.93 2.15 5.26
N ALA A 136 18.45 3.30 4.78
CA ALA A 136 18.26 4.59 5.44
C ALA A 136 16.79 5.02 5.45
N LEU A 137 16.08 4.82 4.35
CA LEU A 137 14.64 5.08 4.23
C LEU A 137 13.83 4.17 5.16
N ALA A 138 14.16 2.88 5.24
CA ALA A 138 13.53 1.94 6.15
C ALA A 138 13.70 2.39 7.61
N ALA A 139 14.94 2.71 8.03
CA ALA A 139 15.22 3.21 9.37
C ALA A 139 14.46 4.50 9.67
N ARG A 140 14.41 5.44 8.71
CA ARG A 140 13.71 6.71 8.86
C ARG A 140 12.19 6.53 8.98
N ALA A 141 11.59 5.65 8.18
CA ALA A 141 10.16 5.36 8.25
C ALA A 141 9.75 4.81 9.62
N LEU A 142 10.58 3.96 10.21
CA LEU A 142 10.38 3.40 11.55
C LEU A 142 10.52 4.46 12.65
N VAL A 143 11.52 5.32 12.55
CA VAL A 143 11.79 6.37 13.54
C VAL A 143 10.72 7.47 13.48
N ASP A 144 10.41 7.98 12.29
CA ASP A 144 9.39 9.01 12.07
C ASP A 144 7.99 8.48 12.43
N GLY A 145 7.77 7.18 12.21
CA GLY A 145 6.54 6.46 12.54
C GLY A 145 6.54 5.77 13.91
N SER A 146 7.50 6.04 14.78
CA SER A 146 7.69 5.28 16.04
C SER A 146 6.54 5.43 17.04
N GLY A 147 5.85 6.58 17.03
CA GLY A 147 4.58 6.80 17.74
C GLY A 147 3.36 6.13 17.10
N SER A 148 3.55 5.41 15.99
CA SER A 148 2.56 4.60 15.28
C SER A 148 3.04 3.14 15.20
N ALA A 149 2.17 2.24 14.74
CA ALA A 149 2.53 0.86 14.43
C ALA A 149 3.23 0.73 13.07
N ALA A 150 4.13 1.67 12.72
CA ALA A 150 4.86 1.67 11.46
C ALA A 150 5.70 0.40 11.33
N ARG A 151 5.68 -0.20 10.14
CA ARG A 151 6.41 -1.44 9.79
C ARG A 151 6.99 -1.27 8.39
N VAL A 152 8.05 -2.02 8.12
CA VAL A 152 8.70 -2.06 6.80
C VAL A 152 8.74 -3.49 6.31
N LEU A 153 8.32 -3.69 5.06
CA LEU A 153 8.61 -4.91 4.31
C LEU A 153 9.81 -4.62 3.40
N TYR A 154 10.88 -5.40 3.55
CA TYR A 154 12.09 -5.28 2.74
C TYR A 154 12.23 -6.55 1.90
N VAL A 155 12.03 -6.43 0.59
CA VAL A 155 12.21 -7.54 -0.36
C VAL A 155 13.64 -7.49 -0.90
N ASP A 156 14.44 -8.52 -0.62
CA ASP A 156 15.87 -8.59 -0.89
C ASP A 156 16.20 -9.72 -1.87
N ASN A 157 16.19 -9.39 -3.16
CA ASN A 157 16.44 -10.35 -4.24
C ASN A 157 17.93 -10.76 -4.34
N GLU A 158 18.86 -9.88 -3.95
CA GLU A 158 20.30 -10.13 -4.07
C GLU A 158 20.92 -10.71 -2.78
N ARG A 159 20.10 -10.99 -1.75
CA ARG A 159 20.57 -11.42 -0.42
C ARG A 159 21.61 -10.47 0.18
N SER A 160 21.43 -9.18 -0.07
CA SER A 160 22.35 -8.11 0.29
C SER A 160 21.97 -7.38 1.58
N PHE A 161 20.82 -7.72 2.17
CA PHE A 161 20.34 -7.12 3.40
C PHE A 161 21.26 -7.43 4.58
N GLN A 162 21.68 -6.38 5.30
CA GLN A 162 22.57 -6.49 6.45
C GLN A 162 21.86 -5.96 7.71
N PRO A 163 21.36 -6.83 8.60
CA PRO A 163 20.63 -6.40 9.80
C PRO A 163 21.44 -5.47 10.71
N ALA A 164 22.74 -5.77 10.88
CA ALA A 164 23.65 -4.94 11.68
C ALA A 164 23.74 -3.50 11.14
N ARG A 165 23.68 -3.32 9.81
CA ARG A 165 23.70 -2.00 9.18
C ARG A 165 22.40 -1.23 9.44
N LEU A 166 21.26 -1.90 9.39
CA LEU A 166 19.97 -1.29 9.75
C LEU A 166 19.99 -0.79 11.22
N VAL A 167 20.41 -1.64 12.16
CA VAL A 167 20.49 -1.29 13.58
C VAL A 167 21.46 -0.12 13.80
N GLN A 168 22.58 -0.07 13.08
CA GLN A 168 23.50 1.06 13.12
C GLN A 168 22.82 2.37 12.70
N LEU A 169 22.06 2.37 11.60
CA LEU A 169 21.33 3.54 11.12
C LEU A 169 20.24 3.98 12.11
N LEU A 170 19.51 3.03 12.69
CA LEU A 170 18.51 3.30 13.73
C LEU A 170 19.13 3.97 14.95
N ARG A 171 20.25 3.42 15.47
CA ARG A 171 21.00 4.01 16.59
C ARG A 171 21.43 5.44 16.31
N MET A 172 21.95 5.71 15.11
CA MET A 172 22.31 7.07 14.70
C MET A 172 21.10 8.02 14.72
N LEU A 173 19.96 7.61 14.16
CA LEU A 173 18.78 8.46 14.09
C LEU A 173 18.16 8.72 15.47
N VAL A 174 18.06 7.69 16.32
CA VAL A 174 17.57 7.81 17.70
C VAL A 174 18.45 8.76 18.52
N SER A 175 19.78 8.64 18.39
CA SER A 175 20.74 9.48 19.13
C SER A 175 20.71 10.96 18.75
N HIS A 176 20.16 11.31 17.57
CA HIS A 176 20.13 12.67 17.03
C HIS A 176 18.76 13.36 17.15
N GLY A 177 17.97 13.03 18.18
CA GLY A 177 16.76 13.76 18.54
C GLY A 177 15.44 13.10 18.15
N ALA A 178 15.44 11.78 17.96
CA ALA A 178 14.22 10.99 17.85
C ALA A 178 13.71 10.54 19.23
N PRO A 179 12.45 10.08 19.36
CA PRO A 179 11.89 9.62 20.63
C PRO A 179 12.73 8.50 21.25
N ALA A 180 12.69 8.39 22.59
CA ALA A 180 13.41 7.38 23.37
C ALA A 180 12.82 5.98 23.13
N VAL A 181 13.09 5.43 21.94
CA VAL A 181 12.69 4.10 21.50
C VAL A 181 13.94 3.29 21.25
N ASP A 182 13.92 2.03 21.69
CA ASP A 182 15.01 1.11 21.48
C ASP A 182 15.19 0.82 19.97
N PRO A 183 16.37 1.06 19.38
CA PRO A 183 16.68 0.67 18.00
C PRO A 183 16.38 -0.80 17.70
N GLU A 184 16.52 -1.71 18.66
CA GLU A 184 16.24 -3.13 18.46
C GLU A 184 14.73 -3.41 18.39
N GLU A 185 13.92 -2.68 19.16
CA GLU A 185 12.46 -2.73 19.06
C GLU A 185 11.98 -2.21 17.69
N LEU A 186 12.62 -1.16 17.17
CA LEU A 186 12.32 -0.67 15.81
C LEU A 186 12.75 -1.68 14.74
N ALA A 187 13.92 -2.31 14.89
CA ALA A 187 14.40 -3.32 13.95
C ALA A 187 13.47 -4.52 13.87
N ALA A 188 12.84 -4.93 14.98
CA ALA A 188 11.85 -6.00 15.02
C ALA A 188 10.58 -5.71 14.18
N ARG A 189 10.36 -4.46 13.76
CA ARG A 189 9.25 -4.05 12.89
C ARG A 189 9.59 -4.15 11.39
N VAL A 190 10.77 -4.65 11.04
CA VAL A 190 11.16 -4.94 9.65
C VAL A 190 10.97 -6.42 9.36
N CYS A 191 10.10 -6.73 8.41
CA CYS A 191 10.01 -8.05 7.83
C CYS A 191 10.88 -8.08 6.57
N VAL A 192 11.81 -9.04 6.50
CA VAL A 192 12.69 -9.22 5.34
C VAL A 192 12.24 -10.47 4.60
N VAL A 193 12.02 -10.34 3.30
CA VAL A 193 11.66 -11.45 2.42
C VAL A 193 12.74 -11.61 1.36
N GLN A 194 13.21 -12.84 1.19
CA GLN A 194 14.28 -13.20 0.27
C GLN A 194 13.77 -14.31 -0.66
N PRO A 195 13.05 -13.95 -1.73
CA PRO A 195 12.46 -14.93 -2.63
C PRO A 195 13.57 -15.74 -3.31
N ALA A 196 13.40 -17.06 -3.34
CA ALA A 196 14.32 -18.00 -3.97
C ALA A 196 14.02 -18.20 -5.46
N SER A 197 12.84 -17.82 -5.93
CA SER A 197 12.40 -17.92 -7.32
C SER A 197 11.51 -16.73 -7.72
N TRP A 198 11.16 -16.65 -9.00
CA TRP A 198 10.20 -15.67 -9.49
C TRP A 198 8.84 -15.94 -8.83
N GLU A 199 8.35 -17.18 -8.84
CA GLU A 199 7.04 -17.55 -8.28
C GLU A 199 6.89 -17.11 -6.81
N GLU A 200 7.95 -17.23 -6.00
CA GLU A 200 7.95 -16.70 -4.64
C GLU A 200 7.90 -15.16 -4.59
N TYR A 201 8.59 -14.46 -5.49
CA TYR A 201 8.55 -13.01 -5.61
C TYR A 201 7.14 -12.51 -6.00
N GLU A 202 6.46 -13.19 -6.92
CA GLU A 202 5.09 -12.89 -7.36
C GLU A 202 4.10 -13.01 -6.20
N HIS A 203 4.29 -13.98 -5.32
CA HIS A 203 3.44 -14.17 -4.14
C HIS A 203 3.69 -13.13 -3.03
N CYS A 204 4.78 -12.36 -3.12
CA CYS A 204 5.15 -11.33 -2.15
C CYS A 204 4.60 -9.94 -2.48
N LEU A 205 4.18 -9.71 -3.73
CA LEU A 205 3.65 -8.44 -4.24
C LEU A 205 2.11 -8.44 -4.22
#